data_AF-A0A8E1QY41-F1
#
_entry.id   AF-A0A8E1QY41-F1
#
_cell.length_a   1.000
_cell.length_b   1.000
_cell.length_c   1.000
_cell.angle_alpha   90.00
_cell.angle_beta   90.00
_cell.angle_gamma   90.00
#
_symmetry.space_group_name_H-M   'P 1'
#
loop_
_entity.id
_entity.type
_entity.pdbx_description
1 polymer ?
#
loop_
_entity_poly.entity_id
_entity_poly.type
_entity_poly.pdbx_seq_one_letter_code
_entity_poly.pdbx_strand_id
1 'polypeptide(L)'
;MINWDEELEQIFEDPLFADVTAPRKKVTSSDRLIAGFQKILEFVETNNRLPQNCDNREERTLYNQLKGILKDPKKVEKCKPYDTANILSERNEDEISDSEKNCKSETELLDEIFNDPIFDGISSDDNSLFELPDYMKKRLEERKEADYVAQRVKCEDFDKFEAGFKEVHAGLKSGKYRLIKFKEAHIAQGRYFLEDGILVYIAGLDQIEKNRHGRKDSRTRCVYENGMESGIYMQTLCKNLYSTGYTIQNVSDVEEDYLEKKFSINSNDVESGIIYVLRSLSKDPEIASIKNLYKIGFTTTTVDARIANAKNEPTYLCADVEVVEIWRVYNVKSSVFEALIHKLFDNVQLQVVVDGKKPKEWFVVPFNVIEQAVKYIISGVPIAYDETVQQIVVLKE
;
A
#
# COMPACT_ATOMS: atom_id res chain seq x y z
N MET A 1 4.14 48.22 -16.81
CA MET A 1 3.24 47.24 -16.16
C MET A 1 3.40 45.99 -16.99
N ILE A 2 4.07 44.97 -16.45
CA ILE A 2 4.38 43.74 -17.21
C ILE A 2 3.06 43.03 -17.51
N ASN A 3 2.83 42.75 -18.80
CA ASN A 3 1.66 42.02 -19.26
C ASN A 3 1.97 40.53 -19.17
N TRP A 4 1.66 39.94 -18.02
CA TRP A 4 1.99 38.56 -17.70
C TRP A 4 1.41 37.54 -18.69
N ASP A 5 0.28 37.85 -19.33
CA ASP A 5 -0.36 36.95 -20.30
C ASP A 5 0.51 36.80 -21.56
N GLU A 6 1.07 37.91 -22.06
CA GLU A 6 1.95 37.90 -23.26
C GLU A 6 3.32 37.26 -22.96
N GLU A 7 3.89 37.47 -21.77
CA GLU A 7 5.14 36.81 -21.37
C GLU A 7 4.95 35.31 -21.16
N LEU A 8 3.81 34.87 -20.64
CA LEU A 8 3.50 33.45 -20.47
C LEU A 8 3.28 32.74 -21.82
N GLU A 9 2.60 33.39 -22.77
CA GLU A 9 2.44 32.85 -24.13
C GLU A 9 3.81 32.65 -24.82
N GLN A 10 4.73 33.61 -24.68
CA GLN A 10 6.09 33.47 -25.21
C GLN A 10 6.90 32.34 -24.57
N ILE A 11 6.68 32.07 -23.28
CA ILE A 11 7.32 30.95 -22.57
C ILE A 11 6.75 29.60 -23.03
N PHE A 12 5.43 29.53 -23.30
CA PHE A 12 4.79 28.31 -23.79
C PHE A 12 5.11 27.98 -25.26
N GLU A 13 5.49 28.98 -26.06
CA GLU A 13 5.97 28.79 -27.44
C GLU A 13 7.45 28.35 -27.53
N ASP A 14 8.19 28.33 -26.41
CA ASP A 14 9.58 27.87 -26.39
C ASP A 14 9.65 26.35 -26.71
N PRO A 15 10.49 25.92 -27.67
CA PRO A 15 10.69 24.51 -28.01
C PRO A 15 11.09 23.61 -26.83
N LEU A 16 11.52 24.16 -25.69
CA LEU A 16 11.76 23.44 -24.44
C LEU A 16 10.49 22.83 -23.82
N PHE A 17 9.30 23.40 -24.09
CA PHE A 17 8.01 22.98 -23.51
C PHE A 17 7.10 22.20 -24.47
N ALA A 18 7.58 21.85 -25.67
CA ALA A 18 6.79 21.12 -26.67
C ALA A 18 6.21 19.78 -26.17
N ASP A 19 6.86 19.14 -25.20
CA ASP A 19 6.42 17.87 -24.59
C ASP A 19 5.53 18.03 -23.33
N VAL A 20 5.30 19.27 -22.87
CA VAL A 20 4.49 19.54 -21.68
C VAL A 20 3.02 19.66 -22.08
N THR A 21 2.33 18.53 -22.10
CA THR A 21 0.87 18.49 -22.28
C THR A 21 0.16 18.72 -20.95
N ALA A 22 -0.88 19.55 -20.95
CA ALA A 22 -1.70 19.79 -19.77
C ALA A 22 -2.23 18.44 -19.21
N PRO A 23 -2.20 18.23 -17.88
CA PRO A 23 -2.67 16.99 -17.29
C PRO A 23 -4.14 16.76 -17.69
N ARG A 24 -4.44 15.58 -18.23
CA ARG A 24 -5.80 15.23 -18.65
C ARG A 24 -6.74 15.38 -17.45
N LYS A 25 -7.69 16.32 -17.52
CA LYS A 25 -8.72 16.48 -16.49
C LYS A 25 -9.41 15.13 -16.27
N LYS A 26 -9.46 14.66 -15.02
CA LYS A 26 -10.11 13.39 -14.69
C LYS A 26 -11.59 13.51 -15.03
N VAL A 27 -12.08 12.65 -15.92
CA VAL A 27 -13.48 12.64 -16.33
C VAL A 27 -14.35 12.32 -15.13
N THR A 28 -15.20 13.26 -14.73
CA THR A 28 -16.07 13.16 -13.55
C THR A 28 -17.34 12.39 -13.91
N SER A 29 -18.07 11.89 -12.90
CA SER A 29 -19.35 11.19 -13.13
C SER A 29 -20.40 12.07 -13.82
N SER A 30 -20.36 13.39 -13.57
CA SER A 30 -21.19 14.39 -14.26
C SER A 30 -20.85 14.49 -15.75
N ASP A 31 -19.58 14.45 -16.12
CA ASP A 31 -19.12 14.65 -17.50
C ASP A 31 -19.54 13.48 -18.39
N ARG A 32 -19.52 12.25 -17.83
CA ARG A 32 -20.02 11.06 -18.52
C ARG A 32 -21.53 11.12 -18.78
N LEU A 33 -22.28 11.69 -17.86
CA LEU A 33 -23.73 11.84 -17.98
C LEU A 33 -24.09 12.87 -19.06
N ILE A 34 -23.38 13.98 -19.12
CA ILE A 34 -23.55 15.02 -20.15
C ILE A 34 -23.18 14.46 -21.54
N ALA A 35 -22.05 13.74 -21.65
CA ALA A 35 -21.65 13.10 -22.90
C ALA A 35 -22.65 12.05 -23.39
N GLY A 36 -23.30 11.30 -22.48
CA GLY A 36 -24.38 10.39 -22.81
C GLY A 36 -25.61 11.11 -23.35
N PHE A 37 -25.99 12.24 -22.75
CA PHE A 37 -27.12 13.06 -23.20
C PHE A 37 -26.86 13.71 -24.57
N GLN A 38 -25.65 14.19 -24.83
CA GLN A 38 -25.25 14.74 -26.13
C GLN A 38 -25.38 13.73 -27.27
N LYS A 39 -25.06 12.45 -27.04
CA LYS A 39 -25.27 11.38 -28.03
C LYS A 39 -26.76 11.14 -28.33
N ILE A 40 -27.62 11.31 -27.33
CA ILE A 40 -29.07 11.21 -27.53
C ILE A 40 -29.55 12.40 -28.38
N LEU A 41 -29.05 13.61 -28.14
CA LEU A 41 -29.36 14.78 -28.96
C LEU A 41 -28.89 14.60 -30.42
N GLU A 42 -27.65 14.16 -30.63
CA GLU A 42 -27.10 13.89 -31.97
C GLU A 42 -27.93 12.83 -32.72
N PHE A 43 -28.39 11.79 -32.01
CA PHE A 43 -29.29 10.80 -32.59
C PHE A 43 -30.64 11.40 -32.99
N VAL A 44 -31.21 12.28 -32.16
CA VAL A 44 -32.49 12.94 -32.41
C VAL A 44 -32.36 13.97 -33.54
N GLU A 45 -31.26 14.70 -33.64
CA GLU A 45 -30.98 15.62 -34.74
C GLU A 45 -30.82 14.87 -36.08
N THR A 46 -30.15 13.72 -36.05
CA THR A 46 -29.89 12.93 -37.26
C THR A 46 -31.14 12.21 -37.76
N ASN A 47 -31.94 11.65 -36.85
CA ASN A 47 -33.07 10.78 -37.20
C ASN A 47 -34.44 11.45 -37.04
N ASN A 48 -34.50 12.68 -36.53
CA ASN A 48 -35.73 13.41 -36.17
C ASN A 48 -36.73 12.59 -35.32
N ARG A 49 -36.23 11.59 -34.58
CA ARG A 49 -37.02 10.69 -33.75
C ARG A 49 -36.30 10.36 -32.45
N LEU A 50 -37.07 10.06 -31.41
CA LEU A 50 -36.53 9.56 -30.14
C LEU A 50 -36.06 8.11 -30.30
N PRO A 51 -34.99 7.70 -29.58
CA PRO A 51 -34.53 6.31 -29.60
C PRO A 51 -35.64 5.38 -29.07
N GLN A 52 -35.88 4.25 -29.73
CA GLN A 52 -36.87 3.25 -29.33
C GLN A 52 -36.22 1.95 -28.83
N ASN A 53 -37.00 1.11 -28.15
CA ASN A 53 -36.56 -0.23 -27.74
C ASN A 53 -36.66 -1.20 -28.93
N CYS A 54 -35.67 -1.15 -29.82
CA CYS A 54 -35.54 -2.04 -30.97
C CYS A 54 -34.35 -3.01 -30.83
N ASP A 55 -34.22 -3.95 -31.78
CA ASP A 55 -33.12 -4.93 -31.79
C ASP A 55 -31.74 -4.32 -32.05
N ASN A 56 -31.69 -3.08 -32.54
CA ASN A 56 -30.43 -2.39 -32.74
C ASN A 56 -29.80 -2.01 -31.39
N ARG A 57 -28.63 -2.60 -31.11
CA ARG A 57 -27.92 -2.48 -29.82
C ARG A 57 -27.65 -1.03 -29.43
N GLU A 58 -27.27 -0.19 -30.40
CA GLU A 58 -26.90 1.21 -30.15
C GLU A 58 -28.14 2.04 -29.78
N GLU A 59 -29.22 1.91 -30.53
CA GLU A 59 -30.50 2.61 -30.25
C GLU A 59 -31.10 2.17 -28.91
N ARG A 60 -31.06 0.86 -28.60
CA ARG A 60 -31.50 0.33 -27.31
C ARG A 60 -30.69 0.86 -26.13
N THR A 61 -29.38 1.05 -26.30
CA THR A 61 -28.54 1.67 -25.25
C THR A 61 -28.90 3.13 -25.01
N LEU A 62 -29.15 3.91 -26.08
CA LEU A 62 -29.59 5.30 -25.98
C LEU A 62 -30.99 5.43 -25.36
N TYR A 63 -31.92 4.54 -25.72
CA TYR A 63 -33.26 4.47 -25.12
C TYR A 63 -33.20 4.22 -23.60
N ASN A 64 -32.39 3.25 -23.16
CA ASN A 64 -32.23 2.96 -21.74
C ASN A 64 -31.54 4.11 -20.98
N GLN A 65 -30.59 4.81 -21.62
CA GLN A 65 -29.96 5.99 -21.05
C GLN A 65 -30.95 7.15 -20.91
N LEU A 66 -31.75 7.44 -21.94
CA LEU A 66 -32.81 8.46 -21.89
C LEU A 66 -33.83 8.13 -20.79
N LYS A 67 -34.30 6.89 -20.73
CA LYS A 67 -35.22 6.40 -19.68
C LYS A 67 -34.62 6.54 -18.28
N GLY A 68 -33.32 6.30 -18.13
CA GLY A 68 -32.59 6.46 -16.87
C GLY A 68 -32.39 7.93 -16.46
N ILE A 69 -32.27 8.85 -17.42
CA ILE A 69 -32.19 10.29 -17.17
C ILE A 69 -33.56 10.82 -16.76
N LEU A 70 -34.64 10.43 -17.45
CA LEU A 70 -36.01 10.86 -17.16
C LEU A 70 -36.52 10.38 -15.79
N LYS A 71 -36.06 9.21 -15.30
CA LYS A 71 -36.45 8.69 -13.97
C LYS A 71 -35.87 9.48 -12.79
N ASP A 72 -34.75 10.18 -12.97
CA ASP A 72 -34.04 10.86 -11.87
C ASP A 72 -34.09 12.39 -12.04
N PRO A 73 -34.87 13.13 -11.22
CA PRO A 73 -35.06 14.58 -11.39
C PRO A 73 -33.75 15.38 -11.27
N LYS A 74 -32.83 14.92 -10.43
CA LYS A 74 -31.48 15.53 -10.26
C LYS A 74 -30.60 15.41 -11.51
N LYS A 75 -30.82 14.39 -12.35
CA LYS A 75 -30.10 14.21 -13.62
C LYS A 75 -30.73 15.08 -14.70
N VAL A 76 -32.06 15.17 -14.72
CA VAL A 76 -32.80 16.08 -15.60
C VAL A 76 -32.33 17.52 -15.41
N GLU A 77 -32.28 18.03 -14.17
CA GLU A 77 -31.82 19.40 -13.88
C GLU A 77 -30.41 19.70 -14.40
N LYS A 78 -29.50 18.72 -14.36
CA LYS A 78 -28.14 18.87 -14.88
C LYS A 78 -28.05 18.86 -16.41
N CYS A 79 -29.00 18.20 -17.08
CA CYS A 79 -29.06 18.12 -18.53
C CYS A 79 -29.88 19.25 -19.17
N LYS A 80 -30.79 19.90 -18.42
CA LYS A 80 -31.59 21.06 -18.88
C LYS A 80 -30.80 22.13 -19.65
N PRO A 81 -29.63 22.62 -19.20
CA PRO A 81 -28.90 23.67 -19.92
C PRO A 81 -28.34 23.22 -21.27
N TYR A 82 -28.28 21.91 -21.52
CA TYR A 82 -27.76 21.33 -22.77
C TYR A 82 -28.89 20.82 -23.69
N ASP A 83 -30.16 20.97 -23.30
CA ASP A 83 -31.30 20.46 -24.04
C ASP A 83 -31.74 21.41 -25.15
N THR A 84 -31.06 21.33 -26.30
CA THR A 84 -31.36 22.12 -27.50
C THR A 84 -32.63 21.66 -28.22
N ALA A 85 -32.98 20.37 -28.10
CA ALA A 85 -34.13 19.75 -28.78
C ALA A 85 -35.40 19.69 -27.91
N ASN A 86 -35.36 20.29 -26.71
CA ASN A 86 -36.47 20.36 -25.76
C ASN A 86 -37.08 18.99 -25.44
N ILE A 87 -36.21 17.98 -25.29
CA ILE A 87 -36.57 16.56 -25.03
C ILE A 87 -36.95 16.36 -23.56
N LEU A 88 -36.42 17.20 -22.66
CA LEU A 88 -36.59 17.10 -21.21
C LEU A 88 -37.74 17.95 -20.67
N SER A 89 -38.31 18.83 -21.47
CA SER A 89 -39.46 19.66 -21.07
C SER A 89 -40.75 18.88 -21.28
N GLU A 90 -41.46 18.65 -20.18
CA GLU A 90 -42.81 18.10 -20.04
C GLU A 90 -43.58 17.97 -21.37
N ARG A 91 -43.56 16.76 -21.96
CA ARG A 91 -44.65 16.32 -22.84
C ARG A 91 -45.62 15.50 -22.02
N ASN A 92 -46.85 15.99 -22.07
CA ASN A 92 -48.08 15.48 -21.48
C ASN A 92 -48.20 13.96 -21.64
N GLU A 93 -48.81 13.31 -20.66
CA GLU A 93 -49.06 11.87 -20.54
C GLU A 93 -50.02 11.31 -21.63
N ASP A 94 -50.33 12.05 -22.70
CA ASP A 94 -51.46 11.79 -23.60
C ASP A 94 -51.11 11.54 -25.09
N GLU A 95 -49.85 11.31 -25.48
CA GLU A 95 -49.49 10.91 -26.87
C GLU A 95 -48.77 9.55 -26.95
N ILE A 96 -49.19 8.59 -26.13
CA ILE A 96 -48.90 7.16 -26.31
C ILE A 96 -50.21 6.35 -26.20
N SER A 97 -51.22 6.74 -26.98
CA SER A 97 -52.20 5.84 -27.61
C SER A 97 -52.10 6.17 -29.10
N ASP A 98 -51.99 5.29 -30.09
CA ASP A 98 -52.33 3.88 -30.21
C ASP A 98 -51.37 3.23 -31.23
N SER A 99 -50.79 2.11 -30.84
CA SER A 99 -50.70 0.97 -31.76
C SER A 99 -50.84 -0.28 -30.91
N GLU A 100 -52.09 -0.51 -30.54
CA GLU A 100 -52.59 -1.79 -30.06
C GLU A 100 -52.10 -2.91 -31.00
N LYS A 101 -51.10 -3.65 -30.56
CA LYS A 101 -50.97 -5.06 -30.91
C LYS A 101 -50.82 -5.85 -29.61
N ASN A 102 -51.97 -6.29 -29.12
CA ASN A 102 -52.20 -7.42 -28.22
C ASN A 102 -50.99 -7.82 -27.36
N CYS A 103 -50.88 -7.22 -26.18
CA CYS A 103 -50.12 -7.84 -25.10
C CYS A 103 -50.94 -9.03 -24.60
N LYS A 104 -50.73 -10.20 -25.21
CA LYS A 104 -51.10 -11.47 -24.62
C LYS A 104 -50.38 -11.61 -23.28
N SER A 105 -51.05 -12.22 -22.30
CA SER A 105 -50.48 -12.45 -20.97
C SER A 105 -49.16 -13.27 -21.08
N GLU A 106 -48.23 -13.12 -20.12
CA GLU A 106 -46.96 -13.89 -20.10
C GLU A 106 -47.21 -15.40 -20.28
N THR A 107 -48.33 -15.89 -19.76
CA THR A 107 -48.80 -17.27 -19.90
C THR A 107 -49.23 -17.62 -21.33
N GLU A 108 -49.93 -16.74 -22.02
CA GLU A 108 -50.37 -16.97 -23.42
C GLU A 108 -49.21 -16.90 -24.42
N LEU A 109 -48.20 -16.08 -24.16
CA LEU A 109 -46.97 -16.03 -24.96
C LEU A 109 -46.14 -17.30 -24.80
N LEU A 110 -46.05 -17.83 -23.58
CA LEU A 110 -45.39 -19.10 -23.31
C LEU A 110 -46.16 -20.25 -23.98
N ASP A 111 -47.49 -20.26 -23.89
CA ASP A 111 -48.31 -21.29 -24.54
C ASP A 111 -48.20 -21.23 -26.08
N GLU A 112 -48.06 -20.06 -26.70
CA GLU A 112 -47.77 -19.96 -28.14
C GLU A 112 -46.37 -20.47 -28.50
N ILE A 113 -45.35 -20.21 -27.69
CA ILE A 113 -43.97 -20.70 -27.90
C ILE A 113 -43.90 -22.23 -27.73
N PHE A 114 -44.65 -22.79 -26.79
CA PHE A 114 -44.70 -24.25 -26.56
C PHE A 114 -45.53 -24.99 -27.61
N ASN A 115 -46.51 -24.33 -28.23
CA ASN A 115 -47.35 -24.89 -29.30
C ASN A 115 -46.81 -24.59 -30.71
N ASP A 116 -45.62 -24.00 -30.84
CA ASP A 116 -45.00 -23.73 -32.14
C ASP A 116 -44.60 -25.07 -32.81
N PRO A 117 -44.90 -25.28 -34.10
CA PRO A 117 -44.65 -26.55 -34.81
C PRO A 117 -43.16 -26.91 -34.95
N ILE A 118 -42.26 -26.04 -34.48
CA ILE A 118 -40.82 -26.29 -34.34
C ILE A 118 -40.55 -27.27 -33.19
N PHE A 119 -41.40 -27.29 -32.16
CA PHE A 119 -41.25 -28.15 -30.97
C PHE A 119 -41.98 -29.50 -31.07
N ASP A 120 -42.84 -29.68 -32.09
CA ASP A 120 -43.65 -30.90 -32.33
C ASP A 120 -42.81 -32.16 -32.65
N GLY A 121 -41.50 -31.98 -32.90
CA GLY A 121 -40.53 -33.05 -33.14
C GLY A 121 -39.68 -33.46 -31.93
N ILE A 122 -39.83 -32.79 -30.77
CA ILE A 122 -39.05 -33.06 -29.56
C ILE A 122 -39.93 -33.91 -28.62
N SER A 123 -39.97 -35.21 -28.88
CA SER A 123 -40.60 -36.17 -27.97
C SER A 123 -39.87 -36.20 -26.62
N SER A 124 -40.62 -36.42 -25.55
CA SER A 124 -40.19 -36.48 -24.14
C SER A 124 -39.11 -37.55 -23.82
N ASP A 125 -38.70 -38.33 -24.81
CA ASP A 125 -37.71 -39.40 -24.70
C ASP A 125 -36.25 -38.91 -24.91
N ASP A 126 -36.04 -37.69 -25.43
CA ASP A 126 -34.71 -37.07 -25.55
C ASP A 126 -34.29 -36.36 -24.25
N ASN A 127 -34.31 -37.08 -23.12
CA ASN A 127 -33.74 -36.60 -21.85
C ASN A 127 -32.21 -36.56 -21.85
N SER A 128 -31.55 -36.92 -22.95
CA SER A 128 -30.10 -36.87 -23.13
C SER A 128 -29.51 -35.47 -22.87
N LEU A 129 -30.30 -34.41 -23.07
CA LEU A 129 -29.90 -33.03 -22.78
C LEU A 129 -29.85 -32.72 -21.27
N PHE A 130 -30.65 -33.44 -20.46
CA PHE A 130 -30.71 -33.30 -18.99
C PHE A 130 -29.83 -34.33 -18.26
N GLU A 131 -29.37 -35.37 -18.95
CA GLU A 131 -28.39 -36.29 -18.42
C GLU A 131 -27.00 -35.66 -18.37
N LEU A 132 -26.47 -35.50 -17.15
CA LEU A 132 -25.11 -35.01 -16.97
C LEU A 132 -24.13 -35.92 -17.72
N PRO A 133 -23.27 -35.36 -18.61
CA PRO A 133 -22.27 -36.15 -19.31
C PRO A 133 -21.35 -36.92 -18.36
N ASP A 134 -20.91 -38.11 -18.77
CA ASP A 134 -20.12 -39.01 -17.92
C ASP A 134 -18.83 -38.40 -17.40
N TYR A 135 -18.20 -37.48 -18.14
CA TYR A 135 -17.01 -36.74 -17.66
C TYR A 135 -17.33 -35.82 -16.47
N MET A 136 -18.56 -35.32 -16.37
CA MET A 136 -19.02 -34.46 -15.29
C MET A 136 -19.44 -35.29 -14.07
N LYS A 137 -20.08 -36.45 -14.30
CA LYS A 137 -20.36 -37.46 -13.26
C LYS A 137 -19.07 -37.99 -12.63
N LYS A 138 -18.06 -38.33 -13.44
CA LYS A 138 -16.75 -38.78 -12.96
C LYS A 138 -16.03 -37.71 -12.13
N ARG A 139 -16.12 -36.43 -12.53
CA ARG A 139 -15.60 -35.31 -11.72
C ARG A 139 -16.37 -35.10 -10.41
N LEU A 140 -17.67 -35.41 -10.38
CA LEU A 140 -18.49 -35.37 -9.17
C LEU A 140 -18.17 -36.56 -8.25
N GLU A 141 -17.95 -37.74 -8.81
CA GLU A 141 -17.52 -38.94 -8.09
C GLU A 141 -16.11 -38.79 -7.53
N GLU A 142 -15.14 -38.31 -8.30
CA GLU A 142 -13.78 -37.97 -7.81
C GLU A 142 -13.80 -36.90 -6.70
N ARG A 143 -14.76 -35.96 -6.74
CA ARG A 143 -14.96 -34.96 -5.68
C ARG A 143 -15.62 -35.55 -4.43
N LYS A 144 -16.48 -36.55 -4.59
CA LYS A 144 -17.08 -37.29 -3.48
C LYS A 144 -16.05 -38.24 -2.87
N GLU A 145 -15.30 -39.00 -3.66
CA GLU A 145 -14.23 -39.89 -3.19
C GLU A 145 -13.10 -39.17 -2.42
N ALA A 146 -12.95 -37.85 -2.56
CA ALA A 146 -12.13 -37.00 -1.69
C ALA A 146 -12.76 -36.77 -0.29
N ASP A 147 -13.41 -37.81 0.25
CA ASP A 147 -14.42 -37.82 1.31
C ASP A 147 -13.88 -37.64 2.74
N TYR A 148 -12.71 -37.02 2.92
CA TYR A 148 -12.29 -36.55 4.25
C TYR A 148 -12.46 -35.04 4.36
N VAL A 149 -13.72 -34.62 4.40
CA VAL A 149 -14.14 -33.28 4.80
C VAL A 149 -13.76 -33.11 6.27
N ALA A 150 -12.80 -32.22 6.53
CA ALA A 150 -12.32 -31.92 7.87
C ALA A 150 -13.43 -31.30 8.73
N GLN A 151 -14.22 -32.15 9.39
CA GLN A 151 -15.16 -31.71 10.40
C GLN A 151 -14.43 -31.59 11.74
N ARG A 152 -14.85 -30.62 12.56
CA ARG A 152 -14.34 -30.48 13.92
C ARG A 152 -14.86 -31.67 14.75
N VAL A 153 -13.97 -32.53 15.22
CA VAL A 153 -14.26 -33.68 16.09
C VAL A 153 -13.84 -33.33 17.52
N LYS A 154 -14.44 -33.94 18.53
CA LYS A 154 -13.97 -33.76 19.92
C LYS A 154 -12.60 -34.41 20.07
N CYS A 155 -11.66 -33.68 20.67
CA CYS A 155 -10.30 -34.18 20.87
C CYS A 155 -10.23 -35.06 22.12
N GLU A 156 -9.76 -36.30 21.97
CA GLU A 156 -9.57 -37.24 23.09
C GLU A 156 -8.30 -36.92 23.91
N ASP A 157 -7.31 -36.26 23.30
CA ASP A 157 -6.01 -35.93 23.91
C ASP A 157 -5.95 -34.52 24.53
N PHE A 158 -7.09 -33.84 24.72
CA PHE A 158 -7.11 -32.41 25.05
C PHE A 158 -6.36 -32.05 26.35
N ASP A 159 -6.34 -32.95 27.33
CA ASP A 159 -5.66 -32.76 28.62
C ASP A 159 -4.16 -32.44 28.47
N LYS A 160 -3.52 -32.94 27.40
CA LYS A 160 -2.09 -32.68 27.13
C LYS A 160 -1.84 -31.25 26.63
N PHE A 161 -2.84 -30.62 26.02
CA PHE A 161 -2.72 -29.30 25.38
C PHE A 161 -3.32 -28.17 26.23
N GLU A 162 -4.18 -28.50 27.18
CA GLU A 162 -4.85 -27.52 28.05
C GLU A 162 -3.86 -26.62 28.82
N ALA A 163 -2.76 -27.19 29.31
CA ALA A 163 -1.71 -26.44 30.00
C ALA A 163 -1.08 -25.36 29.09
N GLY A 164 -0.83 -25.69 27.82
CA GLY A 164 -0.26 -24.75 26.85
C GLY A 164 -1.17 -23.57 26.54
N PHE A 165 -2.48 -23.80 26.40
CA PHE A 165 -3.44 -22.71 26.20
C PHE A 165 -3.51 -21.76 27.41
N LYS A 166 -3.45 -22.30 28.64
CA LYS A 166 -3.42 -21.49 29.87
C LYS A 166 -2.15 -20.62 29.95
N GLU A 167 -1.00 -21.17 29.57
CA GLU A 167 0.26 -20.43 29.52
C GLU A 167 0.22 -19.29 28.48
N VAL A 168 -0.33 -19.56 27.29
CA VAL A 168 -0.49 -18.54 26.24
C VAL A 168 -1.41 -17.41 26.69
N HIS A 169 -2.53 -17.72 27.35
CA HIS A 169 -3.41 -16.70 27.93
C HIS A 169 -2.73 -15.87 29.02
N ALA A 170 -1.96 -16.52 29.90
CA ALA A 170 -1.17 -15.81 30.92
C ALA A 170 -0.07 -14.94 30.29
N GLY A 171 0.56 -15.41 29.21
CA GLY A 171 1.58 -14.70 28.46
C GLY A 171 1.02 -13.51 27.66
N LEU A 172 -0.19 -13.61 27.13
CA LEU A 172 -0.90 -12.49 26.49
C LEU A 172 -1.28 -11.42 27.54
N LYS A 173 -1.73 -11.83 28.73
CA LYS A 173 -2.05 -10.89 29.83
C LYS A 173 -0.82 -10.21 30.41
N SER A 174 0.31 -10.93 30.51
CA SER A 174 1.57 -10.38 31.01
C SER A 174 2.37 -9.62 29.94
N GLY A 175 1.91 -9.59 28.69
CA GLY A 175 2.58 -8.90 27.59
C GLY A 175 3.81 -9.63 27.02
N LYS A 176 4.06 -10.88 27.46
CA LYS A 176 5.13 -11.74 26.90
C LYS A 176 4.84 -12.17 25.46
N TYR A 177 3.57 -12.32 25.12
CA TYR A 177 3.13 -12.66 23.78
C TYR A 177 2.39 -11.49 23.13
N ARG A 178 2.60 -11.31 21.82
CA ARG A 178 1.90 -10.32 21.01
C ARG A 178 1.17 -10.96 19.84
N LEU A 179 0.00 -10.42 19.52
CA LEU A 179 -0.76 -10.79 18.33
C LEU A 179 -0.21 -10.02 17.12
N ILE A 180 0.25 -10.76 16.12
CA ILE A 180 0.78 -10.22 14.86
C ILE A 180 -0.09 -10.73 13.71
N LYS A 181 -0.28 -9.91 12.68
CA LYS A 181 -1.03 -10.31 11.49
C LYS A 181 -0.37 -11.53 10.82
N PHE A 182 -1.17 -12.53 10.49
CA PHE A 182 -0.68 -13.81 9.97
C PHE A 182 0.08 -13.66 8.63
N LYS A 183 1.14 -14.46 8.47
CA LYS A 183 1.90 -14.64 7.23
C LYS A 183 2.15 -16.14 7.03
N GLU A 184 2.16 -16.62 5.78
CA GLU A 184 2.37 -18.05 5.45
C GLU A 184 3.68 -18.62 6.03
N ALA A 185 4.73 -17.80 6.15
CA ALA A 185 6.01 -18.20 6.75
C ALA A 185 5.93 -18.52 8.26
N HIS A 186 4.87 -18.10 8.95
CA HIS A 186 4.72 -18.32 10.38
C HIS A 186 4.19 -19.72 10.71
N ILE A 187 3.65 -20.45 9.73
CA ILE A 187 3.14 -21.80 9.94
C ILE A 187 4.30 -22.75 10.25
N ALA A 188 4.24 -23.33 11.44
CA ALA A 188 5.13 -24.40 11.88
C ALA A 188 4.40 -25.24 12.94
N GLN A 189 4.83 -26.48 13.08
CA GLN A 189 4.40 -27.34 14.17
C GLN A 189 4.77 -26.70 15.52
N GLY A 190 3.88 -26.83 16.51
CA GLY A 190 4.11 -26.33 17.86
C GLY A 190 3.78 -24.85 18.07
N ARG A 191 3.22 -24.16 17.07
CA ARG A 191 2.82 -22.74 17.18
C ARG A 191 1.34 -22.56 17.47
N TYR A 192 1.04 -21.44 18.11
CA TYR A 192 -0.31 -20.99 18.46
C TYR A 192 -0.77 -19.87 17.54
N PHE A 193 -2.03 -19.95 17.14
CA PHE A 193 -2.72 -18.97 16.31
C PHE A 193 -4.05 -18.61 16.96
N LEU A 194 -4.59 -17.46 16.60
CA LEU A 194 -5.93 -17.05 16.98
C LEU A 194 -6.79 -17.10 15.71
N GLU A 195 -7.82 -17.95 15.69
CA GLU A 195 -8.81 -18.05 14.59
C GLU A 195 -10.18 -17.65 15.17
N ASP A 196 -10.80 -16.59 14.66
CA ASP A 196 -12.12 -16.08 15.13
C ASP A 196 -12.24 -15.90 16.66
N GLY A 197 -11.14 -15.56 17.33
CA GLY A 197 -11.10 -15.38 18.78
C GLY A 197 -10.90 -16.66 19.59
N ILE A 198 -10.70 -17.81 18.94
CA ILE A 198 -10.38 -19.10 19.56
C ILE A 198 -8.90 -19.42 19.30
N LEU A 199 -8.17 -19.89 20.32
CA LEU A 199 -6.80 -20.33 20.13
C LEU A 199 -6.74 -21.68 19.40
N VAL A 200 -5.82 -21.76 18.43
CA VAL A 200 -5.55 -22.94 17.62
C VAL A 200 -4.08 -23.31 17.75
N TYR A 201 -3.81 -24.57 18.07
CA TYR A 201 -2.49 -25.14 18.20
C TYR A 201 -2.25 -26.18 17.09
N ILE A 202 -1.11 -26.07 16.39
CA ILE A 202 -0.72 -27.06 15.37
C ILE A 202 0.09 -28.18 16.04
N ALA A 203 -0.56 -29.32 16.30
CA ALA A 203 0.07 -30.46 16.98
C ALA A 203 0.99 -31.28 16.07
N GLY A 204 0.65 -31.37 14.77
CA GLY A 204 1.41 -32.15 13.80
C GLY A 204 1.16 -31.68 12.37
N LEU A 205 2.20 -31.81 11.55
CA LEU A 205 2.15 -31.65 10.10
C LEU A 205 2.50 -33.01 9.48
N ASP A 206 1.64 -33.50 8.59
CA ASP A 206 1.92 -34.71 7.81
C ASP A 206 2.94 -34.43 6.69
N GLN A 207 3.17 -35.40 5.80
CA GLN A 207 4.11 -35.24 4.70
C GLN A 207 3.75 -34.03 3.83
N ILE A 208 4.74 -33.18 3.57
CA ILE A 208 4.59 -31.97 2.77
C ILE A 208 4.58 -32.37 1.29
N GLU A 209 3.41 -32.33 0.68
CA GLU A 209 3.22 -32.54 -0.75
C GLU A 209 3.21 -31.20 -1.49
N LYS A 210 3.45 -31.23 -2.80
CA LYS A 210 3.27 -30.04 -3.64
C LYS A 210 1.91 -30.15 -4.33
N ASN A 211 1.06 -29.16 -4.10
CA ASN A 211 -0.21 -29.03 -4.83
C ASN A 211 0.02 -28.78 -6.33
N ARG A 212 -1.05 -28.90 -7.13
CA ARG A 212 -1.06 -28.63 -8.58
C ARG A 212 -0.49 -27.26 -8.98
N HIS A 213 -0.47 -26.30 -8.04
CA HIS A 213 0.09 -24.95 -8.21
C HIS A 213 1.53 -24.79 -7.70
N GLY A 214 2.24 -25.88 -7.39
CA GLY A 214 3.62 -25.89 -6.91
C GLY A 214 3.82 -25.45 -5.45
N ARG A 215 2.74 -25.11 -4.73
CA ARG A 215 2.77 -24.74 -3.31
C ARG A 215 2.85 -25.97 -2.42
N LYS A 216 3.61 -25.87 -1.34
CA LYS A 216 3.64 -26.87 -0.28
C LYS A 216 2.26 -26.94 0.39
N ASP A 217 1.71 -28.13 0.51
CA ASP A 217 0.49 -28.40 1.26
C ASP A 217 0.71 -29.67 2.08
N SER A 218 0.14 -29.69 3.28
CA SER A 218 0.23 -30.84 4.19
C SER A 218 -1.07 -30.92 4.96
N ARG A 219 -1.45 -32.13 5.36
CA ARG A 219 -2.53 -32.28 6.32
C ARG A 219 -2.00 -31.86 7.69
N THR A 220 -2.78 -31.06 8.40
CA THR A 220 -2.41 -30.52 9.71
C THR A 220 -3.36 -31.03 10.77
N ARG A 221 -2.84 -31.41 11.94
CA ARG A 221 -3.66 -31.69 13.13
C ARG A 221 -3.76 -30.41 13.96
N CYS A 222 -4.88 -29.70 13.81
CA CYS A 222 -5.16 -28.47 14.56
C CYS A 222 -6.01 -28.80 15.78
N VAL A 223 -5.55 -28.41 16.96
CA VAL A 223 -6.30 -28.53 18.23
C VAL A 223 -6.78 -27.15 18.64
N TYR A 224 -8.06 -27.02 18.94
CA TYR A 224 -8.72 -25.79 19.35
C TYR A 224 -8.88 -25.74 20.86
N GLU A 225 -8.84 -24.54 21.43
CA GLU A 225 -9.03 -24.29 22.86
C GLU A 225 -10.36 -24.81 23.40
N ASN A 226 -11.40 -24.88 22.56
CA ASN A 226 -12.71 -25.40 22.94
C ASN A 226 -12.81 -26.94 23.00
N GLY A 227 -11.67 -27.65 22.98
CA GLY A 227 -11.62 -29.11 23.04
C GLY A 227 -11.92 -29.82 21.73
N MET A 228 -11.97 -29.09 20.62
CA MET A 228 -12.18 -29.67 19.29
C MET A 228 -10.85 -29.86 18.57
N GLU A 229 -10.73 -30.89 17.75
CA GLU A 229 -9.65 -31.05 16.80
C GLU A 229 -10.19 -31.04 15.36
N SER A 230 -9.38 -30.52 14.44
CA SER A 230 -9.68 -30.59 13.02
C SER A 230 -8.43 -30.93 12.24
N GLY A 231 -8.54 -31.96 11.40
CA GLY A 231 -7.50 -32.31 10.46
C GLY A 231 -7.64 -31.47 9.20
N ILE A 232 -7.28 -30.19 9.17
CA ILE A 232 -7.47 -29.32 7.97
C ILE A 232 -6.18 -29.31 7.13
N TYR A 233 -6.30 -29.11 5.81
CA TYR A 233 -5.13 -28.82 4.97
C TYR A 233 -4.49 -27.48 5.32
N MET A 234 -3.17 -27.43 5.30
CA MET A 234 -2.37 -26.24 5.64
C MET A 234 -2.83 -25.02 4.84
N GLN A 235 -3.12 -25.17 3.55
CA GLN A 235 -3.58 -24.07 2.71
C GLN A 235 -4.98 -23.56 3.07
N THR A 236 -5.86 -24.43 3.59
CA THR A 236 -7.18 -24.01 4.09
C THR A 236 -7.04 -23.28 5.42
N LEU A 237 -6.19 -23.77 6.32
CA LEU A 237 -5.86 -23.07 7.57
C LEU A 237 -5.27 -21.68 7.28
N CYS A 238 -4.33 -21.57 6.33
CA CYS A 238 -3.77 -20.30 5.88
C CYS A 238 -4.87 -19.33 5.44
N LYS A 239 -5.82 -19.78 4.61
CA LYS A 239 -6.91 -18.92 4.12
C LYS A 239 -7.79 -18.40 5.26
N ASN A 240 -8.13 -19.26 6.22
CA ASN A 240 -8.89 -18.84 7.40
C ASN A 240 -8.11 -17.79 8.20
N LEU A 241 -6.82 -18.05 8.47
CA LEU A 241 -5.96 -17.15 9.22
C LEU A 241 -5.69 -15.82 8.48
N TYR A 242 -5.68 -15.82 7.15
CA TYR A 242 -5.58 -14.58 6.37
C TYR A 242 -6.82 -13.69 6.52
N SER A 243 -8.00 -14.30 6.64
CA SER A 243 -9.27 -13.58 6.76
C SER A 243 -9.47 -12.99 8.15
N THR A 244 -9.23 -13.78 9.19
CA THR A 244 -9.62 -13.41 10.57
C THR A 244 -8.55 -13.70 11.62
N GLY A 245 -7.40 -14.22 11.22
CA GLY A 245 -6.43 -14.80 12.15
C GLY A 245 -5.22 -13.93 12.50
N TYR A 246 -4.71 -14.20 13.70
CA TYR A 246 -3.46 -13.63 14.22
C TYR A 246 -2.49 -14.76 14.59
N THR A 247 -1.19 -14.50 14.40
CA THR A 247 -0.12 -15.35 14.95
C THR A 247 0.25 -14.85 16.33
N ILE A 248 0.43 -15.78 17.27
CA ILE A 248 1.02 -15.47 18.57
C ILE A 248 2.53 -15.64 18.44
N GLN A 249 3.27 -14.56 18.61
CA GLN A 249 4.73 -14.59 18.68
C GLN A 249 5.20 -14.08 20.04
N ASN A 250 6.32 -14.64 20.50
CA ASN A 250 7.00 -14.20 21.71
C ASN A 250 7.69 -12.86 21.42
N VAL A 251 7.58 -11.92 22.35
CA VAL A 251 8.15 -10.56 22.17
C VAL A 251 9.68 -10.61 22.10
N SER A 252 10.33 -11.50 22.86
CA SER A 252 11.79 -11.65 22.86
C SER A 252 12.35 -12.05 21.49
N ASP A 253 11.70 -13.01 20.81
CA ASP A 253 12.13 -13.48 19.49
C ASP A 253 11.94 -12.40 18.41
N VAL A 254 10.93 -11.54 18.56
CA VAL A 254 10.63 -10.46 17.61
C VAL A 254 11.60 -9.29 17.78
N GLU A 255 11.98 -8.97 19.01
CA GLU A 255 12.95 -7.91 19.29
C GLU A 255 14.36 -8.30 18.84
N GLU A 256 14.83 -9.51 19.13
CA GLU A 256 16.14 -9.99 18.68
C GLU A 256 16.22 -10.06 17.14
N ASP A 257 15.21 -10.63 16.49
CA ASP A 257 15.20 -10.80 15.02
C ASP A 257 14.97 -9.45 14.28
N TYR A 258 14.29 -8.49 14.90
CA TYR A 258 14.18 -7.11 14.41
C TYR A 258 15.50 -6.34 14.59
N LEU A 259 16.14 -6.46 15.76
CA LEU A 259 17.42 -5.83 16.05
C LEU A 259 18.52 -6.40 15.17
N GLU A 260 18.59 -7.73 15.00
CA GLU A 260 19.56 -8.38 14.13
C GLU A 260 19.35 -7.94 12.67
N LYS A 261 18.13 -7.95 12.14
CA LYS A 261 17.88 -7.54 10.74
C LYS A 261 18.13 -6.06 10.46
N LYS A 262 17.96 -5.19 11.45
CA LYS A 262 18.13 -3.73 11.28
C LYS A 262 19.52 -3.24 11.63
N PHE A 263 20.23 -3.90 12.54
CA PHE A 263 21.50 -3.42 13.08
C PHE A 263 22.69 -4.35 12.84
N SER A 264 22.49 -5.56 12.29
CA SER A 264 23.62 -6.41 11.91
C SER A 264 24.23 -5.96 10.59
N ILE A 265 25.54 -5.72 10.62
CA ILE A 265 26.36 -5.43 9.46
C ILE A 265 26.40 -6.69 8.60
N ASN A 266 25.84 -6.63 7.39
CA ASN A 266 25.86 -7.74 6.45
C ASN A 266 27.22 -7.80 5.72
N SER A 267 27.59 -8.96 5.21
CA SER A 267 28.80 -9.14 4.40
C SER A 267 28.81 -8.35 3.07
N ASN A 268 27.68 -7.76 2.68
CA ASN A 268 27.55 -6.85 1.53
C ASN A 268 27.70 -5.37 1.90
N ASP A 269 27.79 -5.04 3.18
CA ASP A 269 27.89 -3.65 3.62
C ASP A 269 29.31 -3.12 3.40
N VAL A 270 29.45 -2.16 2.49
CA VAL A 270 30.72 -1.51 2.19
C VAL A 270 30.99 -0.48 3.28
N GLU A 271 32.10 -0.68 4.02
CA GLU A 271 32.63 0.33 4.93
C GLU A 271 32.87 1.61 4.14
N SER A 272 32.03 2.62 4.40
CA SER A 272 32.03 3.84 3.61
C SER A 272 32.99 4.87 4.20
N GLY A 273 33.20 4.82 5.51
CA GLY A 273 34.16 5.66 6.21
C GLY A 273 33.74 5.95 7.65
N ILE A 274 34.36 6.99 8.20
CA ILE A 274 34.32 7.37 9.61
C ILE A 274 33.86 8.82 9.69
N ILE A 275 32.79 9.08 10.44
CA ILE A 275 32.39 10.42 10.87
C ILE A 275 33.13 10.74 12.16
N TYR A 276 33.74 11.92 12.23
CA TYR A 276 34.44 12.39 13.42
C TYR A 276 33.93 13.78 13.84
N VAL A 277 33.87 14.00 15.15
CA VAL A 277 33.52 15.29 15.76
C VAL A 277 34.71 15.78 16.55
N LEU A 278 35.19 16.98 16.21
CA LEU A 278 36.33 17.60 16.87
C LEU A 278 35.92 18.85 17.63
N ARG A 279 36.64 19.11 18.71
CA ARG A 279 36.59 20.36 19.46
C ARG A 279 37.89 21.13 19.26
N SER A 280 37.79 22.44 19.01
CA SER A 280 38.97 23.30 18.92
C SER A 280 39.60 23.51 20.30
N LEU A 281 40.93 23.43 20.38
CA LEU A 281 41.75 23.82 21.54
C LEU A 281 42.48 25.15 21.28
N SER A 282 41.95 26.00 20.38
CA SER A 282 42.55 27.31 20.11
C SER A 282 42.60 28.17 21.38
N LYS A 283 43.70 28.91 21.52
CA LYS A 283 43.91 29.88 22.61
C LYS A 283 43.36 31.26 22.28
N ASP A 284 42.85 31.46 21.06
CA ASP A 284 42.31 32.75 20.65
C ASP A 284 41.03 33.06 21.42
N PRO A 285 40.91 34.24 22.05
CA PRO A 285 39.77 34.56 22.92
C PRO A 285 38.44 34.60 22.16
N GLU A 286 38.47 34.89 20.85
CA GLU A 286 37.27 34.89 19.99
C GLU A 286 36.73 33.47 19.73
N ILE A 287 37.60 32.46 19.68
CA ILE A 287 37.21 31.06 19.44
C ILE A 287 36.94 30.36 20.77
N ALA A 288 37.77 30.60 21.78
CA ALA A 288 37.66 29.99 23.10
C ALA A 288 36.42 30.46 23.89
N SER A 289 35.88 31.64 23.58
CA SER A 289 34.65 32.15 24.20
C SER A 289 33.38 31.50 23.65
N ILE A 290 33.45 30.86 22.48
CA ILE A 290 32.30 30.21 21.83
C ILE A 290 32.08 28.84 22.47
N LYS A 291 30.97 28.71 23.19
CA LYS A 291 30.54 27.42 23.76
C LYS A 291 29.95 26.53 22.66
N ASN A 292 30.18 25.23 22.75
CA ASN A 292 29.64 24.21 21.83
C ASN A 292 30.09 24.35 20.38
N LEU A 293 31.33 24.79 20.15
CA LEU A 293 31.93 24.83 18.83
C LEU A 293 32.50 23.46 18.46
N TYR A 294 31.91 22.82 17.45
CA TYR A 294 32.35 21.52 16.96
C TYR A 294 32.60 21.53 15.46
N LYS A 295 33.62 20.78 15.05
CA LYS A 295 33.88 20.46 13.65
C LYS A 295 33.34 19.07 13.36
N ILE A 296 32.50 18.94 12.34
CA ILE A 296 31.96 17.65 11.89
C ILE A 296 32.57 17.36 10.52
N GLY A 297 33.21 16.20 10.38
CA GLY A 297 33.84 15.79 9.13
C GLY A 297 33.70 14.31 8.86
N PHE A 298 33.93 13.94 7.61
CA PHE A 298 33.96 12.56 7.15
C PHE A 298 35.37 12.21 6.65
N THR A 299 35.85 11.01 6.94
CA THR A 299 37.13 10.50 6.44
C THR A 299 37.03 9.04 6.08
N THR A 300 37.73 8.63 5.02
CA THR A 300 37.91 7.21 4.68
C THR A 300 39.18 6.63 5.32
N THR A 301 40.13 7.49 5.71
CA THR A 301 41.37 7.12 6.41
C THR A 301 41.23 7.30 7.92
N THR A 302 42.21 6.81 8.69
CA THR A 302 42.24 6.98 10.15
C THR A 302 42.18 8.46 10.56
N VAL A 303 41.33 8.76 11.54
CA VAL A 303 41.11 10.12 12.08
C VAL A 303 42.44 10.76 12.55
N ASP A 304 43.32 9.99 13.18
CA ASP A 304 44.62 10.50 13.67
C ASP A 304 45.50 11.03 12.55
N ALA A 305 45.56 10.33 11.41
CA ALA A 305 46.32 10.77 10.24
C ALA A 305 45.74 12.06 9.62
N ARG A 306 44.42 12.25 9.72
CA ARG A 306 43.72 13.44 9.20
C ARG A 306 43.94 14.68 10.09
N ILE A 307 44.19 14.47 11.38
CA ILE A 307 44.37 15.53 12.38
C ILE A 307 45.85 15.86 12.64
N ALA A 308 46.78 14.99 12.22
CA ALA A 308 48.21 15.15 12.48
C ALA A 308 48.80 16.53 12.10
N ASN A 309 48.22 17.22 11.11
CA ASN A 309 48.65 18.56 10.67
C ASN A 309 47.63 19.68 10.96
N ALA A 310 46.70 19.47 11.90
CA ALA A 310 45.63 20.43 12.22
C ALA A 310 46.18 21.82 12.63
N LYS A 311 47.31 21.86 13.36
CA LYS A 311 47.97 23.11 13.79
C LYS A 311 48.28 24.09 12.66
N ASN A 312 48.62 23.58 11.48
CA ASN A 312 49.08 24.39 10.36
C ASN A 312 47.99 24.59 9.29
N GLU A 313 46.82 23.99 9.48
CA GLU A 313 45.76 24.01 8.49
C GLU A 313 44.67 25.04 8.87
N PRO A 314 44.34 25.98 7.96
CA PRO A 314 43.31 26.98 8.21
C PRO A 314 41.91 26.35 8.37
N THR A 315 41.73 25.13 7.87
CA THR A 315 40.51 24.33 8.02
C THR A 315 40.23 23.94 9.49
N TYR A 316 41.27 23.89 10.32
CA TYR A 316 41.21 23.61 11.75
C TYR A 316 41.48 24.84 12.62
N LEU A 317 41.31 26.05 12.06
CA LEU A 317 41.52 27.31 12.76
C LEU A 317 42.97 27.49 13.25
N CYS A 318 43.94 26.84 12.57
CA CYS A 318 45.37 26.89 12.91
C CYS A 318 45.67 26.51 14.38
N ALA A 319 44.88 25.59 14.94
CA ALA A 319 44.93 25.19 16.33
C ALA A 319 44.93 23.67 16.50
N ASP A 320 45.32 23.23 17.70
CA ASP A 320 45.12 21.85 18.13
C ASP A 320 43.62 21.53 18.23
N VAL A 321 43.28 20.28 17.96
CA VAL A 321 41.91 19.79 18.03
C VAL A 321 41.85 18.49 18.82
N GLU A 322 40.76 18.31 19.56
CA GLU A 322 40.49 17.14 20.37
C GLU A 322 39.37 16.33 19.73
N VAL A 323 39.53 15.00 19.68
CA VAL A 323 38.48 14.10 19.20
C VAL A 323 37.46 13.88 20.30
N VAL A 324 36.21 14.24 20.03
CA VAL A 324 35.10 14.08 20.98
C VAL A 324 34.39 12.74 20.75
N GLU A 325 34.09 12.43 19.48
CA GLU A 325 33.42 11.19 19.11
C GLU A 325 33.81 10.72 17.70
N ILE A 326 33.67 9.41 17.49
CA ILE A 326 33.93 8.74 16.22
C ILE A 326 32.83 7.72 15.93
N TRP A 327 32.18 7.84 14.76
CA TRP A 327 31.21 6.86 14.27
C TRP A 327 31.69 6.18 13.00
N ARG A 328 31.65 4.85 12.98
CA ARG A 328 31.89 4.05 11.77
C ARG A 328 30.57 3.90 11.01
N VAL A 329 30.59 4.20 9.73
CA VAL A 329 29.38 4.21 8.90
C VAL A 329 29.53 3.31 7.68
N TYR A 330 28.48 2.57 7.41
CA TYR A 330 28.39 1.62 6.31
C TYR A 330 27.34 2.09 5.30
N ASN A 331 27.59 1.87 4.01
CA ASN A 331 26.70 2.19 2.91
C ASN A 331 26.23 3.67 2.81
N VAL A 332 27.05 4.64 3.25
CA VAL A 332 26.73 6.08 3.19
C VAL A 332 27.72 6.80 2.29
N LYS A 333 27.21 7.56 1.31
CA LYS A 333 28.05 8.41 0.47
C LYS A 333 28.51 9.64 1.26
N SER A 334 29.83 9.85 1.36
CA SER A 334 30.44 10.98 2.05
C SER A 334 29.88 12.34 1.62
N SER A 335 29.78 12.56 0.31
CA SER A 335 29.29 13.83 -0.25
C SER A 335 27.83 14.12 0.11
N VAL A 336 27.00 13.08 0.24
CA VAL A 336 25.59 13.23 0.61
C VAL A 336 25.49 13.57 2.10
N PHE A 337 26.27 12.90 2.94
CA PHE A 337 26.31 13.18 4.37
C PHE A 337 26.77 14.61 4.66
N GLU A 338 27.87 15.05 4.03
CA GLU A 338 28.36 16.43 4.15
C GLU A 338 27.31 17.44 3.71
N ALA A 339 26.68 17.22 2.54
CA ALA A 339 25.62 18.12 2.05
C ALA A 339 24.42 18.20 3.02
N LEU A 340 24.04 17.09 3.64
CA LEU A 340 22.94 17.04 4.63
C LEU A 340 23.31 17.78 5.92
N ILE A 341 24.51 17.58 6.44
CA ILE A 341 25.00 18.29 7.64
C ILE A 341 25.10 19.80 7.37
N HIS A 342 25.67 20.19 6.23
CA HIS A 342 25.72 21.60 5.83
C HIS A 342 24.32 22.19 5.69
N LYS A 343 23.37 21.49 5.07
CA LYS A 343 21.99 21.97 4.94
C LYS A 343 21.26 22.05 6.30
N LEU A 344 21.52 21.12 7.20
CA LEU A 344 20.89 21.07 8.53
C LEU A 344 21.38 22.20 9.43
N PHE A 345 22.69 22.51 9.35
CA PHE A 345 23.35 23.48 10.24
C PHE A 345 23.82 24.75 9.54
N ASP A 346 23.30 25.05 8.34
CA ASP A 346 23.71 26.22 7.53
C ASP A 346 23.58 27.53 8.33
N ASN A 347 22.49 27.65 9.09
CA ASN A 347 22.21 28.84 9.88
C ASN A 347 23.10 28.99 11.13
N VAL A 348 23.69 27.91 11.62
CA VAL A 348 24.55 27.89 12.83
C VAL A 348 26.02 27.62 12.50
N GLN A 349 26.39 27.82 11.24
CA GLN A 349 27.76 27.71 10.78
C GLN A 349 28.61 28.89 11.26
N LEU A 350 29.83 28.60 11.72
CA LEU A 350 30.79 29.63 12.13
C LEU A 350 31.23 30.48 10.93
N GLN A 351 30.98 31.78 10.97
CA GLN A 351 31.41 32.73 9.94
C GLN A 351 32.72 33.44 10.33
N VAL A 352 33.84 32.70 10.32
CA VAL A 352 35.17 33.25 10.56
C VAL A 352 36.03 33.12 9.30
N VAL A 353 36.90 34.10 9.04
CA VAL A 353 37.91 34.06 7.97
C VAL A 353 39.26 33.86 8.63
N VAL A 354 39.90 32.72 8.38
CA VAL A 354 41.27 32.42 8.84
C VAL A 354 42.15 32.30 7.61
N ASP A 355 43.21 33.11 7.53
CA ASP A 355 44.17 33.13 6.42
C ASP A 355 43.53 33.16 5.01
N GLY A 356 42.46 33.95 4.85
CA GLY A 356 41.75 34.11 3.58
C GLY A 356 40.83 32.94 3.19
N LYS A 357 40.68 31.91 4.05
CA LYS A 357 39.75 30.80 3.85
C LYS A 357 38.65 30.80 4.92
N LYS A 358 37.42 30.47 4.50
CA LYS A 358 36.26 30.29 5.39
C LYS A 358 36.02 28.80 5.61
N PRO A 359 36.32 28.25 6.80
CA PRO A 359 36.11 26.83 7.04
C PRO A 359 34.61 26.58 7.22
N LYS A 360 34.02 25.76 6.34
CA LYS A 360 32.56 25.54 6.31
C LYS A 360 32.03 24.49 7.27
N GLU A 361 32.93 23.75 7.90
CA GLU A 361 32.62 22.53 8.67
C GLU A 361 32.57 22.77 10.18
N TRP A 362 32.52 24.03 10.62
CA TRP A 362 32.43 24.40 12.03
C TRP A 362 31.03 24.90 12.37
N PHE A 363 30.43 24.30 13.39
CA PHE A 363 29.05 24.57 13.78
C PHE A 363 28.96 24.85 15.28
N VAL A 364 28.09 25.78 15.66
CA VAL A 364 27.83 26.14 17.06
C VAL A 364 26.56 25.43 17.52
N VAL A 365 26.69 24.18 17.97
CA VAL A 365 25.56 23.29 18.26
C VAL A 365 25.87 22.40 19.47
N PRO A 366 24.93 22.19 20.42
CA PRO A 366 25.13 21.26 21.53
C PRO A 366 25.48 19.85 21.04
N PHE A 367 26.41 19.18 21.73
CA PHE A 367 26.89 17.85 21.33
C PHE A 367 25.76 16.81 21.20
N ASN A 368 24.80 16.83 22.13
CA ASN A 368 23.64 15.91 22.12
C ASN A 368 22.82 16.01 20.82
N VAL A 369 22.73 17.21 20.24
CA VAL A 369 22.04 17.45 18.97
C VAL A 369 22.84 16.85 17.82
N ILE A 370 24.16 16.98 17.83
CA ILE A 370 25.02 16.37 16.80
C ILE A 370 24.87 14.85 16.80
N GLU A 371 24.88 14.23 17.98
CA GLU A 371 24.69 12.78 18.12
C GLU A 371 23.32 12.33 17.57
N GLN A 372 22.25 13.06 17.89
CA GLN A 372 20.92 12.80 17.36
C GLN A 372 20.85 12.99 15.84
N ALA A 373 21.46 14.05 15.30
CA ALA A 373 21.48 14.33 13.87
C ALA A 373 22.14 13.18 13.10
N VAL A 374 23.30 12.71 13.57
CA VAL A 374 24.03 11.60 12.94
C VAL A 374 23.17 10.33 12.96
N LYS A 375 22.54 9.99 14.09
CA LYS A 375 21.63 8.84 14.19
C LYS A 375 20.45 8.94 13.22
N TYR A 376 19.80 10.11 13.13
CA TYR A 376 18.66 10.30 12.26
C TYR A 376 19.04 10.26 10.77
N ILE A 377 20.16 10.88 10.39
CA ILE A 377 20.67 10.85 9.02
C ILE A 377 21.00 9.42 8.59
N ILE A 378 21.65 8.63 9.45
CA ILE A 378 21.93 7.21 9.18
C ILE A 378 20.63 6.41 9.04
N SER A 379 19.63 6.68 9.89
CA SER A 379 18.33 6.02 9.81
C SER A 379 17.44 6.46 8.64
N GLY A 380 17.85 7.51 7.90
CA GLY A 380 17.09 8.06 6.76
C GLY A 380 15.86 8.87 7.15
N VAL A 381 15.79 9.40 8.37
CA VAL A 381 14.64 10.17 8.85
C VAL A 381 14.81 11.66 8.47
N PRO A 382 13.82 12.30 7.83
CA PRO A 382 13.87 13.72 7.55
C PRO A 382 13.80 14.57 8.83
N ILE A 383 14.75 15.48 8.98
CA ILE A 383 14.93 16.30 10.17
C ILE A 383 15.18 17.77 9.81
N ALA A 384 14.79 18.66 10.71
CA ALA A 384 15.13 20.09 10.69
C ALA A 384 15.70 20.50 12.05
N TYR A 385 16.62 21.47 12.04
CA TYR A 385 17.18 22.05 13.26
C TYR A 385 16.45 23.35 13.59
N ASP A 386 15.98 23.48 14.83
CA ASP A 386 15.38 24.72 15.34
C ASP A 386 16.42 25.46 16.21
N GLU A 387 16.85 26.62 15.75
CA GLU A 387 17.82 27.48 16.44
C GLU A 387 17.32 28.01 17.78
N THR A 388 16.01 28.24 17.91
CA THR A 388 15.44 28.86 19.11
C THR A 388 15.39 27.87 20.27
N VAL A 389 15.12 26.60 19.96
CA VAL A 389 15.02 25.51 20.94
C VAL A 389 16.33 24.74 21.07
N GLN A 390 17.27 24.91 20.13
CA GLN A 390 18.50 24.14 20.00
C GLN A 390 18.23 22.63 19.98
N GLN A 391 17.21 22.21 19.24
CA GLN A 391 16.75 20.82 19.16
C GLN A 391 16.46 20.41 17.73
N ILE A 392 16.52 19.10 17.49
CA ILE A 392 16.10 18.50 16.22
C ILE A 392 14.61 18.25 16.24
N VAL A 393 13.94 18.73 15.20
CA VAL A 393 12.54 18.43 14.91
C VAL A 393 12.50 17.37 13.82
N VAL A 394 11.85 16.25 14.12
CA VAL A 394 11.57 15.20 13.12
C VAL A 394 10.40 15.66 12.27
N LEU A 395 10.65 15.84 10.97
CA LEU A 395 9.62 16.19 9.99
C LEU A 395 8.89 14.88 9.66
N LYS A 396 7.84 14.52 10.40
CA LYS A 396 7.07 13.29 10.10
C LYS A 396 6.60 13.27 8.64
N GLU A 397 6.72 12.09 8.01
CA GLU A 397 5.95 11.70 6.82
C GLU A 397 4.46 11.54 7.14
#